data_AF-A0A0M0K0B4-F1
#
_entry.id   AF-A0A0M0K0B4-F1
#
_cell.length_a   1.000
_cell.length_b   1.000
_cell.length_c   1.000
_cell.angle_alpha   90.00
_cell.angle_beta   90.00
_cell.angle_gamma   90.00
#
_symmetry.space_group_name_H-M   'P 1'
#
loop_
_entity.id
_entity.type
_entity.pdbx_description
1 polymer ?
#
loop_
_entity_poly.entity_id
_entity_poly.type
_entity_poly.pdbx_seq_one_letter_code
_entity_poly.pdbx_strand_id
1 'polypeptide(L)'
;MLIHTLRAQEEYYLDKSLSDTLILNVFDGDLNRYVNIRRPADIWQWGNAVLWPGLLGNLGPECSQQQDEGGRFQSADMAATTDLNRPGSPFCNNDFLPDGIVRGAIVEFWNDMKRAQYVDPATRMLEIRLLLASNHVGVRSTARLMFEFTSTGGVLPSFDTMTRVSSDSALDETEYLMYIGLAFTIYFSAIELIEMSDIGRYLFDMWNCMDWAVYVIFFDVFAIARQYLAHARNPDCGEICNTIGFLDDHVLVDLVRELKFVLALCVCLQLLKIMKISAILVPRMGLTPTVLKKALPDMIFFVIVFAVSLFAFSNMLFIQLGTGMKEFSTQYTAFITLGRALFGDFDMTEVISNSPNYKNTVLYLSYLFCAIFILLSMFLAMLGEAQANLRDDQLNARKEAEKKGERLPPEYGILYEAHRAIVNCMKNSRVPILRRFALTHDKSFADTQLKGTLMSVIEEQKDQIDRLEARVLGLNEKVNDLMTDSFNGGSFKDQTSW
;
A
#
# COMPACT_ATOMS: atom_id res chain seq x y z
N MET A 1 -7.50 -15.01 13.01
CA MET A 1 -8.81 -15.13 13.70
C MET A 1 -9.35 -13.75 14.04
N LEU A 2 -8.69 -12.97 14.89
CA LEU A 2 -9.13 -11.61 15.27
C LEU A 2 -9.41 -10.66 14.08
N ILE A 3 -8.61 -10.74 13.01
CA ILE A 3 -8.83 -9.94 11.79
C ILE A 3 -10.21 -10.22 11.17
N HIS A 4 -10.66 -11.49 11.19
CA HIS A 4 -11.93 -11.87 10.57
C HIS A 4 -13.14 -11.43 11.41
N THR A 5 -12.99 -11.21 12.71
CA THR A 5 -14.08 -10.71 13.56
C THR A 5 -14.25 -9.19 13.44
N LEU A 6 -13.14 -8.46 13.24
CA LEU A 6 -13.14 -7.00 13.04
C LEU A 6 -13.39 -6.56 11.59
N ARG A 7 -13.15 -7.43 10.61
CA ARG A 7 -13.35 -7.16 9.19
C ARG A 7 -14.13 -8.29 8.55
N ALA A 8 -15.42 -8.02 8.31
CA ALA A 8 -16.29 -8.87 7.52
C ALA A 8 -16.14 -8.55 6.01
N GLN A 9 -16.40 -9.51 5.13
CA GLN A 9 -16.32 -9.28 3.67
C GLN A 9 -17.46 -8.37 3.20
N GLU A 10 -18.59 -8.44 3.89
CA GLU A 10 -19.83 -7.73 3.60
C GLU A 10 -19.73 -6.22 3.87
N GLU A 11 -18.78 -5.80 4.70
CA GLU A 11 -18.40 -4.39 4.85
C GLU A 11 -18.05 -3.75 3.49
N TYR A 12 -17.33 -4.47 2.63
CA TYR A 12 -16.97 -3.98 1.31
C TYR A 12 -18.20 -3.80 0.41
N TYR A 13 -19.13 -4.76 0.40
CA TYR A 13 -20.31 -4.67 -0.46
C TYR A 13 -21.27 -3.57 -0.03
N LEU A 14 -21.42 -3.35 1.28
CA LEU A 14 -22.23 -2.25 1.80
C LEU A 14 -21.62 -0.89 1.46
N ASP A 15 -20.32 -0.73 1.66
CA ASP A 15 -19.59 0.50 1.31
C ASP A 15 -19.63 0.77 -0.19
N LYS A 16 -19.39 -0.28 -1.00
CA LYS A 16 -19.47 -0.20 -2.45
C LYS A 16 -20.87 0.20 -2.92
N SER A 17 -21.92 -0.42 -2.39
CA SER A 17 -23.30 -0.07 -2.75
C SER A 17 -23.58 1.40 -2.46
N LEU A 18 -23.14 1.93 -1.32
CA LEU A 18 -23.30 3.34 -0.99
C LEU A 18 -22.52 4.24 -1.96
N SER A 19 -21.28 3.87 -2.27
CA SER A 19 -20.43 4.63 -3.20
C SER A 19 -20.99 4.64 -4.62
N ASP A 20 -21.46 3.50 -5.10
CA ASP A 20 -22.10 3.36 -6.42
C ASP A 20 -23.39 4.20 -6.50
N THR A 21 -24.21 4.21 -5.42
CA THR A 21 -25.48 4.95 -5.40
C THR A 21 -25.32 6.46 -5.24
N LEU A 22 -24.41 6.93 -4.36
CA LEU A 22 -24.32 8.35 -3.97
C LEU A 22 -23.14 9.11 -4.59
N ILE A 23 -22.01 8.43 -4.79
CA ILE A 23 -20.74 9.09 -5.14
C ILE A 23 -20.47 8.97 -6.64
N LEU A 24 -20.60 7.77 -7.18
CA LEU A 24 -20.28 7.46 -8.58
C LEU A 24 -21.46 7.71 -9.54
N ASN A 25 -22.67 7.82 -9.00
CA ASN A 25 -23.86 8.10 -9.77
C ASN A 25 -23.83 9.52 -10.36
N VAL A 26 -24.40 9.64 -11.55
CA VAL A 26 -24.42 10.89 -12.32
C VAL A 26 -25.66 11.69 -11.95
N PHE A 27 -25.53 13.01 -11.77
CA PHE A 27 -26.66 13.88 -11.40
C PHE A 27 -27.13 14.84 -12.51
N ASP A 28 -26.44 14.91 -13.64
CA ASP A 28 -26.78 15.79 -14.76
C ASP A 28 -26.50 15.18 -16.15
N GLY A 29 -26.90 15.88 -17.21
CA GLY A 29 -26.64 15.45 -18.59
C GLY A 29 -25.17 15.56 -19.02
N ASP A 30 -24.34 16.27 -18.24
CA ASP A 30 -22.91 16.48 -18.48
C ASP A 30 -22.05 15.38 -17.84
N LEU A 31 -22.68 14.33 -17.30
CA LEU A 31 -22.03 13.19 -16.65
C LEU A 31 -21.25 13.57 -15.37
N ASN A 32 -21.67 14.63 -14.68
CA ASN A 32 -21.07 15.04 -13.41
C ASN A 32 -21.50 14.11 -12.26
N ARG A 33 -20.52 13.85 -11.39
CA ARG A 33 -20.62 13.00 -10.20
C ARG A 33 -20.40 13.82 -8.93
N TYR A 34 -20.54 13.21 -7.76
CA TYR A 34 -20.27 13.88 -6.48
C TYR A 34 -18.93 14.62 -6.45
N VAL A 35 -17.86 13.97 -6.94
CA VAL A 35 -16.50 14.54 -6.97
C VAL A 35 -16.34 15.71 -7.96
N ASN A 36 -17.30 15.92 -8.86
CA ASN A 36 -17.31 16.98 -9.87
C ASN A 36 -18.09 18.22 -9.40
N ILE A 37 -18.70 18.20 -8.22
CA ILE A 37 -19.40 19.36 -7.66
C ILE A 37 -18.40 20.51 -7.48
N ARG A 38 -18.69 21.68 -8.07
CA ARG A 38 -17.82 22.87 -8.00
C ARG A 38 -18.55 24.11 -7.51
N ARG A 39 -19.88 24.14 -7.63
CA ARG A 39 -20.71 25.31 -7.30
C ARG A 39 -21.77 24.93 -6.26
N PRO A 40 -22.23 25.89 -5.44
CA PRO A 40 -23.34 25.64 -4.50
C PRO A 40 -24.63 25.16 -5.20
N ALA A 41 -24.89 25.60 -6.43
CA ALA A 41 -26.05 25.15 -7.20
C ALA A 41 -26.02 23.65 -7.51
N ASP A 42 -24.83 23.12 -7.80
CA ASP A 42 -24.62 21.70 -8.13
C ASP A 42 -24.94 20.81 -6.93
N ILE A 43 -24.68 21.27 -5.70
CA ILE A 43 -25.03 20.56 -4.45
C ILE A 43 -26.53 20.30 -4.39
N TRP A 44 -27.33 21.34 -4.64
CA TRP A 44 -28.79 21.22 -4.59
C TRP A 44 -29.34 20.30 -5.69
N GLN A 45 -28.75 20.38 -6.89
CA GLN A 45 -29.11 19.52 -8.02
C GLN A 45 -28.75 18.05 -7.75
N TRP A 46 -27.54 17.78 -7.29
CA TRP A 46 -27.09 16.45 -6.87
C TRP A 46 -27.98 15.89 -5.75
N GLY A 47 -28.37 16.73 -4.79
CA GLY A 47 -29.27 16.33 -3.70
C GLY A 47 -30.61 15.78 -4.23
N ASN A 48 -31.22 16.47 -5.19
CA ASN A 48 -32.51 16.08 -5.77
C ASN A 48 -32.40 14.89 -6.74
N ALA A 49 -31.32 14.81 -7.51
CA ALA A 49 -31.17 13.79 -8.55
C ALA A 49 -30.59 12.47 -8.01
N VAL A 50 -29.73 12.53 -6.99
CA VAL A 50 -28.94 11.38 -6.52
C VAL A 50 -29.16 11.10 -5.03
N LEU A 51 -28.97 12.10 -4.15
CA LEU A 51 -28.98 11.86 -2.70
C LEU A 51 -30.31 11.29 -2.20
N TRP A 52 -31.41 12.01 -2.41
CA TRP A 52 -32.71 11.61 -1.87
C TRP A 52 -33.34 10.42 -2.60
N PRO A 53 -33.33 10.35 -3.95
CA PRO A 53 -33.83 9.17 -4.66
C PRO A 53 -32.97 7.92 -4.39
N GLY A 54 -31.66 8.09 -4.28
CA GLY A 54 -30.73 7.00 -3.97
C GLY A 54 -30.92 6.46 -2.55
N LEU A 55 -31.10 7.33 -1.56
CA LEU A 55 -31.26 6.92 -0.17
C LEU A 55 -32.63 6.26 0.10
N LEU A 56 -33.71 6.78 -0.48
CA LEU A 56 -35.08 6.40 -0.11
C LEU A 56 -35.70 5.35 -1.04
N GLY A 57 -35.21 5.23 -2.28
CA GLY A 57 -35.76 4.28 -3.26
C GLY A 57 -34.72 3.48 -4.03
N ASN A 58 -33.42 3.70 -3.80
CA ASN A 58 -32.32 3.17 -4.62
C ASN A 58 -32.57 3.39 -6.13
N LEU A 59 -33.16 4.53 -6.47
CA LEU A 59 -33.56 4.88 -7.83
C LEU A 59 -32.40 5.56 -8.56
N GLY A 60 -32.23 5.23 -9.85
CA GLY A 60 -31.29 5.91 -10.74
C GLY A 60 -31.76 7.32 -11.14
N PRO A 61 -30.86 8.15 -11.72
CA PRO A 61 -31.14 9.55 -12.05
C PRO A 61 -32.28 9.73 -13.06
N GLU A 62 -32.50 8.77 -13.97
CA GLU A 62 -33.60 8.79 -14.96
C GLU A 62 -35.00 8.80 -14.30
N CYS A 63 -35.11 8.30 -13.06
CA CYS A 63 -36.37 8.23 -12.33
C CYS A 63 -36.63 9.46 -11.44
N SER A 64 -35.63 10.32 -11.27
CA SER A 64 -35.76 11.58 -10.52
C SER A 64 -36.35 12.73 -11.36
N GLN A 65 -36.30 12.61 -12.69
CA GLN A 65 -36.80 13.62 -13.63
C GLN A 65 -38.26 13.42 -14.04
N GLN A 66 -38.88 12.28 -13.70
CA GLN A 66 -40.32 12.19 -13.70
C GLN A 66 -40.81 13.03 -12.52
N GLN A 67 -41.34 14.19 -12.88
CA GLN A 67 -41.98 15.14 -11.98
C GLN A 67 -43.11 14.41 -11.25
N ASP A 68 -42.81 13.87 -10.07
CA ASP A 68 -43.79 13.37 -9.14
C ASP A 68 -44.59 14.59 -8.67
N GLU A 69 -45.65 14.92 -9.41
CA GLU A 69 -46.75 15.71 -8.88
C GLU A 69 -47.24 14.95 -7.65
N GLY A 70 -46.80 15.38 -6.46
CA GLY A 70 -47.15 14.76 -5.19
C GLY A 70 -48.63 14.42 -5.16
N GLY A 71 -48.93 13.13 -5.29
CA GLY A 71 -50.28 12.62 -5.30
C GLY A 71 -50.92 12.90 -3.95
N ARG A 72 -51.63 14.01 -3.85
CA ARG A 72 -52.55 14.25 -2.74
C ARG A 72 -53.56 13.12 -2.74
N PHE A 73 -53.61 12.35 -1.66
CA PHE A 73 -54.72 11.47 -1.37
C PHE A 73 -56.03 12.27 -1.41
N GLN A 74 -56.81 12.12 -2.47
CA GLN A 74 -58.25 12.31 -2.45
C GLN A 74 -58.87 10.98 -2.84
N SER A 75 -59.34 10.25 -1.83
CA SER A 75 -60.14 9.05 -2.03
C SER A 75 -61.59 9.45 -2.31
N ALA A 76 -62.03 9.19 -3.53
CA ALA A 76 -63.36 8.68 -3.81
C ALA A 76 -63.17 7.67 -4.93
N ASP A 77 -63.49 6.41 -4.66
CA ASP A 77 -63.48 5.30 -5.60
C ASP A 77 -62.11 4.67 -5.93
N MET A 78 -61.88 3.55 -5.23
CA MET A 78 -60.99 2.48 -5.66
C MET A 78 -61.45 1.91 -7.00
N ALA A 79 -61.03 2.50 -8.12
CA ALA A 79 -61.10 1.89 -9.45
C ALA A 79 -60.21 2.64 -10.45
N ALA A 80 -58.91 2.37 -10.45
CA ALA A 80 -58.09 2.65 -11.63
C ALA A 80 -57.22 1.43 -11.91
N THR A 81 -57.61 0.70 -12.96
CA THR A 81 -56.84 -0.34 -13.62
C THR A 81 -55.45 0.19 -13.96
N THR A 82 -54.40 -0.50 -13.52
CA THR A 82 -53.02 -0.31 -13.99
C THR A 82 -52.97 -0.48 -15.50
N ASP A 83 -52.86 0.64 -16.22
CA ASP A 83 -52.64 0.65 -17.67
C ASP A 83 -51.14 0.46 -17.93
N LEU A 84 -50.77 -0.76 -18.33
CA LEU A 84 -49.39 -1.19 -18.63
C LEU A 84 -48.86 -0.64 -19.97
N ASN A 85 -49.55 0.32 -20.60
CA ASN A 85 -49.24 0.79 -21.95
C ASN A 85 -48.55 2.16 -22.05
N ARG A 86 -48.07 2.74 -20.95
CA ARG A 86 -47.11 3.86 -21.05
C ARG A 86 -45.71 3.29 -21.31
N PRO A 87 -44.94 3.79 -22.30
CA PRO A 87 -43.51 3.49 -22.38
C PRO A 87 -42.78 4.26 -21.28
N GLY A 88 -43.04 3.92 -20.02
CA GLY A 88 -42.16 4.24 -18.91
C GLY A 88 -40.98 3.28 -18.99
N SER A 89 -39.76 3.80 -18.83
CA SER A 89 -38.57 2.97 -18.69
C SER A 89 -38.84 1.87 -17.65
N PRO A 90 -38.48 0.60 -17.92
CA PRO A 90 -38.67 -0.51 -16.97
C PRO A 90 -37.81 -0.40 -15.70
N PHE A 91 -37.18 0.75 -15.47
CA PHE A 91 -36.21 1.02 -14.42
C PHE A 91 -36.72 1.98 -13.34
N CYS A 92 -37.88 2.60 -13.53
CA CYS A 92 -38.48 3.50 -12.55
C CYS A 92 -39.63 2.80 -11.88
N ASN A 93 -39.50 2.55 -10.58
CA ASN A 93 -40.59 2.02 -9.78
C ASN A 93 -41.74 3.04 -9.83
N ASN A 94 -42.85 2.64 -10.42
CA ASN A 94 -44.06 3.45 -10.49
C ASN A 94 -44.69 3.32 -9.10
N ASP A 95 -44.40 4.27 -8.22
CA ASP A 95 -44.75 4.28 -6.79
C ASP A 95 -46.25 4.03 -6.56
N PHE A 96 -46.61 2.76 -6.32
CA PHE A 96 -47.84 2.33 -5.65
C PHE A 96 -47.60 2.04 -4.16
N LEU A 97 -46.39 2.30 -3.66
CA LEU A 97 -45.99 2.07 -2.28
C LEU A 97 -46.03 3.39 -1.47
N PRO A 98 -46.21 3.32 -0.14
CA PRO A 98 -46.33 4.49 0.75
C PRO A 98 -45.02 5.27 1.00
N ASP A 99 -43.93 4.92 0.33
CA ASP A 99 -42.59 5.52 0.36
C ASP A 99 -42.49 6.88 -0.38
N GLY A 100 -43.38 7.15 -1.34
CA GLY A 100 -43.42 8.43 -2.07
C GLY A 100 -43.75 9.67 -1.21
N ILE A 101 -44.50 9.52 -0.10
CA ILE A 101 -44.91 10.65 0.75
C ILE A 101 -43.71 11.23 1.52
N VAL A 102 -42.90 10.37 2.13
CA VAL A 102 -41.72 10.78 2.91
C VAL A 102 -40.65 11.35 1.99
N ARG A 103 -40.46 10.72 0.81
CA ARG A 103 -39.57 11.22 -0.24
C ARG A 103 -39.98 12.61 -0.71
N GLY A 104 -41.27 12.80 -1.03
CA GLY A 104 -41.81 14.10 -1.45
C GLY A 104 -41.57 15.19 -0.40
N ALA A 105 -41.84 14.90 0.87
CA ALA A 105 -41.62 15.84 1.97
C ALA A 105 -40.14 16.22 2.14
N ILE A 106 -39.21 15.26 2.00
CA ILE A 106 -37.77 15.53 2.11
C ILE A 106 -37.26 16.35 0.93
N VAL A 107 -37.73 16.07 -0.29
CA VAL A 107 -37.39 16.87 -1.48
C VAL A 107 -37.94 18.29 -1.36
N GLU A 108 -39.17 18.45 -0.84
CA GLU A 108 -39.74 19.77 -0.55
C GLU A 108 -38.90 20.53 0.48
N PHE A 109 -38.55 19.89 1.61
CA PHE A 109 -37.67 20.45 2.63
C PHE A 109 -36.30 20.87 2.06
N TRP A 110 -35.69 20.03 1.23
CA TRP A 110 -34.41 20.34 0.56
C TRP A 110 -34.53 21.55 -0.37
N ASN A 111 -35.62 21.65 -1.12
CA ASN A 111 -35.89 22.81 -1.98
C ASN A 111 -36.21 24.06 -1.18
N ASP A 112 -36.86 23.95 -0.02
CA ASP A 112 -37.11 25.08 0.88
C ASP A 112 -35.82 25.60 1.51
N MET A 113 -34.87 24.73 1.87
CA MET A 113 -33.52 25.15 2.31
C MET A 113 -32.79 25.91 1.19
N LYS A 114 -32.92 25.47 -0.06
CA LYS A 114 -32.38 26.20 -1.22
C LYS A 114 -33.02 27.58 -1.36
N ARG A 115 -34.35 27.67 -1.25
CA ARG A 115 -35.10 28.94 -1.32
C ARG A 115 -34.73 29.89 -0.17
N ALA A 116 -34.49 29.35 1.02
CA ALA A 116 -34.06 30.08 2.20
C ALA A 116 -32.58 30.52 2.15
N GLN A 117 -31.84 30.15 1.09
CA GLN A 117 -30.40 30.40 0.96
C GLN A 117 -29.61 29.86 2.15
N TYR A 118 -29.94 28.65 2.62
CA TYR A 118 -29.29 28.03 3.77
C TYR A 118 -27.76 27.92 3.62
N VAL A 119 -27.29 27.71 2.39
CA VAL A 119 -25.88 27.82 2.02
C VAL A 119 -25.64 29.21 1.42
N ASP A 120 -24.85 30.01 2.11
CA ASP A 120 -24.50 31.37 1.74
C ASP A 120 -22.98 31.51 1.47
N PRO A 121 -22.49 32.66 0.97
CA PRO A 121 -21.06 32.88 0.75
C PRO A 121 -20.18 32.86 2.03
N ALA A 122 -20.80 32.97 3.21
CA ALA A 122 -20.11 32.90 4.50
C ALA A 122 -19.93 31.46 5.00
N THR A 123 -20.74 30.53 4.51
CA THR A 123 -20.66 29.09 4.81
C THR A 123 -19.28 28.56 4.44
N ARG A 124 -18.66 27.80 5.35
CA ARG A 124 -17.31 27.22 5.16
C ARG A 124 -17.32 25.72 4.99
N MET A 125 -18.26 25.03 5.61
CA MET A 125 -18.41 23.59 5.50
C MET A 125 -19.89 23.22 5.60
N LEU A 126 -20.33 22.33 4.72
CA LEU A 126 -21.61 21.62 4.83
C LEU A 126 -21.29 20.13 4.93
N GLU A 127 -21.72 19.48 6.01
CA GLU A 127 -21.59 18.04 6.18
C GLU A 127 -22.98 17.39 6.17
N ILE A 128 -23.16 16.38 5.34
CA ILE A 128 -24.30 15.47 5.36
C ILE A 128 -23.80 14.14 5.90
N ARG A 129 -24.28 13.77 7.09
CA ARG A 129 -23.92 12.51 7.74
C ARG A 129 -25.06 11.51 7.64
N LEU A 130 -24.78 10.35 7.05
CA LEU A 130 -25.71 9.25 6.86
C LEU A 130 -25.24 8.07 7.70
N LEU A 131 -26.14 7.55 8.54
CA LEU A 131 -25.92 6.30 9.25
C LEU A 131 -26.82 5.23 8.66
N LEU A 132 -26.19 4.20 8.11
CA LEU A 132 -26.87 3.07 7.49
C LEU A 132 -26.55 1.80 8.28
N ALA A 133 -27.57 0.99 8.51
CA ALA A 133 -27.43 -0.29 9.18
C ALA A 133 -28.04 -1.39 8.31
N SER A 134 -27.24 -2.43 8.06
CA SER A 134 -27.71 -3.66 7.47
C SER A 134 -27.92 -4.68 8.59
N ASN A 135 -29.15 -4.77 9.10
CA ASN A 135 -29.48 -5.65 10.23
C ASN A 135 -29.31 -7.14 9.90
N HIS A 136 -29.53 -7.55 8.66
CA HIS A 136 -29.41 -8.95 8.26
C HIS A 136 -27.95 -9.44 8.23
N VAL A 137 -26.99 -8.55 7.89
CA VAL A 137 -25.55 -8.84 7.91
C VAL A 137 -24.94 -8.54 9.28
N GLY A 138 -25.52 -7.59 10.01
CA GLY A 138 -24.95 -7.06 11.25
C GLY A 138 -23.79 -6.10 10.99
N VAL A 139 -23.84 -5.31 9.91
CA VAL A 139 -22.84 -4.28 9.58
C VAL A 139 -23.49 -2.90 9.59
N ARG A 140 -22.80 -1.92 10.17
CA ARG A 140 -23.17 -0.50 10.12
C ARG A 140 -22.16 0.27 9.28
N SER A 141 -22.65 1.23 8.51
CA SER A 141 -21.88 2.14 7.69
C SER A 141 -22.21 3.58 8.08
N THR A 142 -21.19 4.39 8.27
CA THR A 142 -21.33 5.84 8.42
C THR A 142 -20.72 6.49 7.20
N ALA A 143 -21.51 7.27 6.46
CA ALA A 143 -21.05 8.04 5.32
C ALA A 143 -21.13 9.53 5.65
N ARG A 144 -19.99 10.21 5.55
CA ARG A 144 -19.84 11.65 5.72
C ARG A 144 -19.58 12.26 4.36
N LEU A 145 -20.54 13.02 3.86
CA LEU A 145 -20.44 13.75 2.60
C LEU A 145 -20.18 15.21 2.96
N MET A 146 -18.98 15.69 2.66
CA MET A 146 -18.47 16.99 3.07
C MET A 146 -18.30 17.90 1.86
N PHE A 147 -18.76 19.14 1.99
CA PHE A 147 -18.55 20.21 1.03
C PHE A 147 -17.81 21.34 1.74
N GLU A 148 -16.54 21.53 1.39
CA GLU A 148 -15.75 22.65 1.89
C GLU A 148 -15.86 23.82 0.91
N PHE A 149 -16.17 25.01 1.44
CA PHE A 149 -16.34 26.22 0.65
C PHE A 149 -15.12 27.11 0.82
N THR A 150 -14.37 27.25 -0.27
CA THR A 150 -13.21 28.14 -0.34
C THR A 150 -13.64 29.60 -0.20
N SER A 151 -12.75 30.47 0.31
CA SER A 151 -13.00 31.91 0.37
C SER A 151 -13.21 32.55 -1.00
N THR A 152 -12.73 31.88 -2.07
CA THR A 152 -12.92 32.27 -3.47
C THR A 152 -14.27 31.83 -4.06
N GLY A 153 -15.10 31.11 -3.30
CA GLY A 153 -16.45 30.70 -3.73
C GLY A 153 -16.52 29.36 -4.47
N GLY A 154 -15.41 28.63 -4.58
CA GLY A 154 -15.38 27.26 -5.10
C GLY A 154 -15.74 26.23 -4.04
N VAL A 155 -16.37 25.13 -4.44
CA VAL A 155 -16.73 23.99 -3.59
C VAL A 155 -15.73 22.85 -3.80
N LEU A 156 -15.21 22.32 -2.70
CA LEU A 156 -14.35 21.14 -2.65
C LEU A 156 -15.13 19.98 -2.00
N PRO A 157 -15.66 19.04 -2.79
CA PRO A 157 -16.34 17.87 -2.25
C PRO A 157 -15.30 16.86 -1.74
N SER A 158 -15.53 16.36 -0.53
CA SER A 158 -14.81 15.22 0.05
C SER A 158 -15.82 14.26 0.67
N PHE A 159 -15.47 12.98 0.77
CA PHE A 159 -16.31 12.00 1.41
C PHE A 159 -15.47 11.07 2.27
N ASP A 160 -16.05 10.62 3.36
CA ASP A 160 -15.46 9.63 4.25
C ASP A 160 -16.53 8.58 4.57
N THR A 161 -16.29 7.34 4.14
CA THR A 161 -17.19 6.22 4.40
C THR A 161 -16.44 5.22 5.28
N MET A 162 -17.09 4.83 6.37
CA MET A 162 -16.49 3.87 7.29
C MET A 162 -17.53 2.83 7.68
N THR A 163 -17.10 1.57 7.60
CA THR A 163 -17.91 0.41 7.97
C THR A 163 -17.35 -0.28 9.20
N ARG A 164 -18.29 -0.82 9.98
CA ARG A 164 -17.99 -1.61 11.18
C ARG A 164 -18.95 -2.77 11.31
N VAL A 165 -18.44 -3.87 11.83
CA VAL A 165 -19.26 -4.98 12.32
C VAL A 165 -19.98 -4.54 13.59
N SER A 166 -21.29 -4.76 13.63
CA SER A 166 -22.19 -4.41 14.75
C SER A 166 -22.96 -5.63 15.28
N SER A 167 -22.65 -6.85 14.81
CA SER A 167 -23.25 -8.07 15.34
C SER A 167 -22.75 -8.36 16.75
N ASP A 168 -23.66 -8.56 17.70
CA ASP A 168 -23.32 -8.86 19.10
C ASP A 168 -22.41 -10.09 19.21
N SER A 169 -22.69 -11.13 18.42
CA SER A 169 -21.86 -12.35 18.36
C SER A 169 -20.42 -12.07 17.97
N ALA A 170 -20.20 -11.20 16.97
CA ALA A 170 -18.86 -10.86 16.51
C ALA A 170 -18.10 -9.97 17.51
N LEU A 171 -18.82 -9.12 18.26
CA LEU A 171 -18.24 -8.34 19.35
C LEU A 171 -17.79 -9.25 20.50
N ASP A 172 -18.60 -10.24 20.87
CA ASP A 172 -18.26 -11.22 21.90
C ASP A 172 -17.07 -12.10 21.48
N GLU A 173 -17.04 -12.57 20.23
CA GLU A 173 -15.89 -13.29 19.67
C GLU A 173 -14.62 -12.43 19.65
N THR A 174 -14.75 -11.15 19.29
CA THR A 174 -13.63 -10.20 19.31
C THR A 174 -13.08 -10.02 20.72
N GLU A 175 -13.95 -9.83 21.71
CA GLU A 175 -13.53 -9.70 23.11
C GLU A 175 -12.79 -10.97 23.58
N TYR A 176 -13.35 -12.14 23.31
CA TYR A 176 -12.74 -13.42 23.69
C TYR A 176 -11.35 -13.61 23.07
N LEU A 177 -11.21 -13.34 21.76
CA LEU A 177 -9.93 -13.45 21.04
C LEU A 177 -8.90 -12.42 21.52
N MET A 178 -9.33 -11.20 21.89
CA MET A 178 -8.45 -10.17 22.44
C MET A 178 -7.85 -10.60 23.78
N TYR A 179 -8.63 -11.20 24.69
CA TYR A 179 -8.10 -11.70 25.96
C TYR A 179 -7.12 -12.87 25.78
N ILE A 180 -7.38 -13.78 24.84
CA ILE A 180 -6.42 -14.84 24.49
C ILE A 180 -5.13 -14.24 23.95
N GLY A 181 -5.23 -13.29 23.01
CA GLY A 181 -4.07 -12.60 22.45
C GLY A 181 -3.27 -11.84 23.51
N LEU A 182 -3.93 -11.22 24.48
CA LEU A 182 -3.30 -10.56 25.62
C LEU A 182 -2.54 -11.56 26.49
N ALA A 183 -3.15 -12.71 26.81
CA ALA A 183 -2.49 -13.75 27.61
C ALA A 183 -1.20 -14.26 26.94
N PHE A 184 -1.23 -14.51 25.62
CA PHE A 184 -0.03 -14.87 24.87
C PHE A 184 1.01 -13.75 24.86
N THR A 185 0.59 -12.51 24.64
CA THR A 185 1.49 -11.36 24.61
C THR A 185 2.19 -11.16 25.96
N ILE A 186 1.46 -11.25 27.07
CA ILE A 186 2.02 -11.19 28.42
C ILE A 186 3.00 -12.35 28.64
N TYR A 187 2.61 -13.58 28.30
CA TYR A 187 3.46 -14.76 28.44
C TYR A 187 4.78 -14.62 27.69
N PHE A 188 4.75 -14.24 26.40
CA PHE A 188 5.96 -14.09 25.61
C PHE A 188 6.79 -12.88 26.02
N SER A 189 6.16 -11.76 26.39
CA SER A 189 6.89 -10.59 26.92
C SER A 189 7.61 -10.92 28.24
N ALA A 190 7.02 -11.74 29.11
CA ALA A 190 7.65 -12.17 30.34
C ALA A 190 8.87 -13.08 30.10
N ILE A 191 8.80 -13.97 29.11
CA ILE A 191 9.96 -14.80 28.70
C ILE A 191 11.10 -13.91 28.22
N GLU A 192 10.82 -12.98 27.30
CA GLU A 192 11.82 -12.06 26.76
C GLU A 192 12.44 -11.15 27.83
N LEU A 193 11.64 -10.73 28.83
CA LEU A 193 12.15 -9.98 29.99
C LEU A 193 13.12 -10.79 30.86
N ILE A 194 12.86 -12.08 31.06
CA ILE A 194 13.73 -12.94 31.88
C ILE A 194 15.07 -13.20 31.16
N GLU A 195 15.05 -13.29 29.83
CA GLU A 195 16.26 -13.49 29.01
C GLU A 195 17.12 -12.21 28.88
N MET A 196 16.58 -11.06 29.28
CA MET A 196 17.26 -9.76 29.25
C MET A 196 18.28 -9.61 30.40
N SER A 197 19.39 -10.36 30.36
CA SER A 197 20.46 -10.22 31.37
C SER A 197 21.48 -9.11 31.04
N ASP A 198 21.60 -8.71 29.77
CA ASP A 198 22.49 -7.65 29.29
C ASP A 198 21.73 -6.68 28.35
N ILE A 199 21.16 -5.61 28.92
CA ILE A 199 20.30 -4.63 28.23
C ILE A 199 20.97 -4.00 27.00
N GLY A 200 22.28 -3.72 27.09
CA GLY A 200 23.00 -2.97 26.06
C GLY A 200 23.10 -3.71 24.72
N ARG A 201 23.48 -5.00 24.71
CA ARG A 201 23.59 -5.77 23.45
C ARG A 201 22.24 -6.24 22.94
N TYR A 202 21.31 -6.48 23.85
CA TYR A 202 19.97 -6.97 23.54
C TYR A 202 19.14 -5.92 22.76
N LEU A 203 19.24 -4.64 23.11
CA LEU A 203 18.47 -3.56 22.44
C LEU A 203 18.94 -3.25 21.02
N PHE A 204 20.21 -3.55 20.67
CA PHE A 204 20.73 -3.32 19.32
C PHE A 204 20.55 -4.50 18.37
N ASP A 205 19.95 -5.61 18.84
CA ASP A 205 19.52 -6.67 17.93
C ASP A 205 18.18 -6.31 17.28
N MET A 206 18.18 -6.25 15.95
CA MET A 206 17.03 -5.86 15.14
C MET A 206 15.81 -6.77 15.42
N TRP A 207 16.07 -8.05 15.67
CA TRP A 207 15.02 -9.03 15.90
C TRP A 207 14.34 -8.85 17.26
N ASN A 208 15.11 -8.56 18.30
CA ASN A 208 14.57 -8.31 19.63
C ASN A 208 13.79 -6.99 19.66
N CYS A 209 14.30 -5.95 18.98
CA CYS A 209 13.57 -4.69 18.83
C CYS A 209 12.23 -4.88 18.11
N MET A 210 12.19 -5.72 17.06
CA MET A 210 10.95 -6.04 16.35
C MET A 210 9.96 -6.82 17.22
N ASP A 211 10.46 -7.73 18.08
CA ASP A 211 9.64 -8.51 19.01
C ASP A 211 8.99 -7.61 20.08
N TRP A 212 9.78 -6.70 20.66
CA TRP A 212 9.27 -5.67 21.57
C TRP A 212 8.27 -4.72 20.90
N ALA A 213 8.52 -4.31 19.65
CA ALA A 213 7.59 -3.48 18.89
C ALA A 213 6.23 -4.17 18.76
N VAL A 214 6.19 -5.46 18.38
CA VAL A 214 4.94 -6.23 18.28
C VAL A 214 4.20 -6.27 19.63
N TYR A 215 4.89 -6.50 20.75
CA TYR A 215 4.24 -6.54 22.06
C TYR A 215 3.67 -5.18 22.47
N VAL A 216 4.43 -4.10 22.30
CA VAL A 216 3.98 -2.73 22.63
C VAL A 216 2.77 -2.35 21.78
N ILE A 217 2.83 -2.61 20.47
CA ILE A 217 1.71 -2.34 19.56
C ILE A 217 0.49 -3.20 19.95
N PHE A 218 0.68 -4.46 20.35
CA PHE A 218 -0.45 -5.31 20.76
C PHE A 218 -1.09 -4.84 22.08
N PHE A 219 -0.32 -4.33 23.04
CA PHE A 219 -0.89 -3.70 24.24
C PHE A 219 -1.74 -2.48 23.89
N ASP A 220 -1.32 -1.68 22.91
CA ASP A 220 -2.09 -0.54 22.40
C ASP A 220 -3.38 -0.99 21.70
N VAL A 221 -3.29 -2.02 20.84
CA VAL A 221 -4.48 -2.70 20.24
C VAL A 221 -5.47 -3.12 21.31
N PHE A 222 -5.00 -3.74 22.40
CA PHE A 222 -5.86 -4.17 23.50
C PHE A 222 -6.52 -2.98 24.21
N ALA A 223 -5.79 -1.89 24.46
CA ALA A 223 -6.31 -0.69 25.10
C ALA A 223 -7.43 -0.05 24.27
N ILE A 224 -7.19 0.16 22.97
CA ILE A 224 -8.17 0.74 22.04
C ILE A 224 -9.37 -0.20 21.87
N ALA A 225 -9.14 -1.51 21.73
CA ALA A 225 -10.22 -2.49 21.60
C ALA A 225 -11.15 -2.52 22.82
N ARG A 226 -10.60 -2.36 24.02
CA ARG A 226 -11.40 -2.28 25.26
C ARG A 226 -12.28 -1.03 25.28
N GLN A 227 -11.75 0.12 24.84
CA GLN A 227 -12.53 1.35 24.71
C GLN A 227 -13.62 1.18 23.65
N TYR A 228 -13.29 0.62 22.48
CA TYR A 228 -14.25 0.32 21.42
C TYR A 228 -15.39 -0.58 21.92
N LEU A 229 -15.09 -1.71 22.56
CA LEU A 229 -16.10 -2.65 23.06
C LEU A 229 -16.99 -2.02 24.15
N ALA A 230 -16.42 -1.16 25.00
CA ALA A 230 -17.18 -0.46 26.03
C ALA A 230 -18.22 0.49 25.41
N HIS A 231 -17.83 1.32 24.44
CA HIS A 231 -18.73 2.24 23.75
C HIS A 231 -19.70 1.51 22.79
N ALA A 232 -19.29 0.39 22.19
CA ALA A 232 -20.15 -0.39 21.32
C ALA A 232 -21.33 -1.04 22.08
N ARG A 233 -21.08 -1.50 23.31
CA ARG A 233 -22.11 -2.13 24.16
C ARG A 233 -22.96 -1.11 24.91
N ASN A 234 -22.36 0.00 25.33
CA ASN A 234 -23.05 1.09 26.02
C ASN A 234 -22.91 2.38 25.22
N PRO A 235 -23.71 2.56 24.15
CA PRO A 235 -23.67 3.79 23.35
C PRO A 235 -24.17 4.97 24.18
N ASP A 236 -23.42 6.07 24.17
CA ASP A 236 -23.82 7.32 24.82
C ASP A 236 -24.94 7.99 24.01
N CYS A 237 -26.17 7.92 24.52
CA CYS A 237 -27.35 8.47 23.84
C CYS A 237 -27.67 9.89 24.37
N GLY A 238 -27.44 10.90 23.53
CA GLY A 238 -27.81 12.29 23.82
C GLY A 238 -29.31 12.60 23.66
N GLU A 239 -29.69 13.87 23.82
CA GLU A 239 -31.09 14.32 23.70
C GLU A 239 -31.70 14.03 22.32
N ILE A 240 -30.93 14.23 21.24
CA ILE A 240 -31.33 13.94 19.85
C ILE A 240 -31.60 12.44 19.65
N CYS A 241 -30.77 11.58 20.25
CA CYS A 241 -30.93 10.14 20.20
C CYS A 241 -32.21 9.69 20.94
N ASN A 242 -32.52 10.29 22.09
CA ASN A 242 -33.75 9.97 22.84
C ASN A 242 -35.03 10.51 22.20
N THR A 243 -34.95 11.64 21.49
CA THR A 243 -36.12 12.30 20.89
C THR A 243 -36.43 11.82 19.48
N ILE A 244 -35.40 11.68 18.63
CA ILE A 244 -35.53 11.40 17.19
C ILE A 244 -35.02 9.99 16.85
N GLY A 245 -34.29 9.33 17.77
CA GLY A 245 -33.67 8.03 17.51
C GLY A 245 -32.36 8.11 16.73
N PHE A 246 -31.84 9.31 16.47
CA PHE A 246 -30.57 9.50 15.77
C PHE A 246 -29.40 9.39 16.74
N LEU A 247 -28.65 8.28 16.66
CA LEU A 247 -27.42 8.04 17.41
C LEU A 247 -26.22 8.41 16.54
N ASP A 248 -25.35 9.28 17.04
CA ASP A 248 -24.13 9.66 16.33
C ASP A 248 -22.95 8.77 16.72
N ASP A 249 -22.55 7.87 15.83
CA ASP A 249 -21.50 6.84 16.04
C ASP A 249 -20.06 7.35 15.83
N HIS A 250 -19.81 8.66 15.73
CA HIS A 250 -18.50 9.21 15.33
C HIS A 250 -17.33 8.72 16.21
N VAL A 251 -17.49 8.71 17.54
CA VAL A 251 -16.45 8.23 18.47
C VAL A 251 -16.12 6.76 18.19
N LEU A 252 -17.15 5.96 17.93
CA LEU A 252 -17.00 4.54 17.70
C LEU A 252 -16.34 4.26 16.35
N VAL A 253 -16.66 5.06 15.33
CA VAL A 253 -16.06 5.02 14.00
C VAL A 253 -14.57 5.34 14.07
N ASP A 254 -14.17 6.38 14.81
CA ASP A 254 -12.77 6.78 14.97
C ASP A 254 -11.97 5.71 15.74
N LEU A 255 -12.53 5.17 16.82
CA LEU A 255 -11.91 4.06 17.58
C LEU A 255 -11.70 2.82 16.71
N VAL A 256 -12.69 2.43 15.89
CA VAL A 256 -12.54 1.28 14.97
C VAL A 256 -11.49 1.55 13.91
N ARG A 257 -11.42 2.78 13.39
CA ARG A 257 -10.41 3.18 12.40
C ARG A 257 -9.01 3.06 12.97
N GLU A 258 -8.79 3.60 14.16
CA GLU A 258 -7.51 3.50 14.87
C GLU A 258 -7.18 2.04 15.19
N LEU A 259 -8.13 1.28 15.71
CA LEU A 259 -7.97 -0.15 16.00
C LEU A 259 -7.57 -0.95 14.76
N LYS A 260 -8.28 -0.77 13.64
CA LYS A 260 -7.98 -1.45 12.37
C LYS A 260 -6.58 -1.07 11.87
N PHE A 261 -6.17 0.19 12.02
CA PHE A 261 -4.85 0.66 11.61
C PHE A 261 -3.71 0.05 12.45
N VAL A 262 -3.79 0.16 13.78
CA VAL A 262 -2.76 -0.37 14.70
C VAL A 262 -2.68 -1.90 14.60
N LEU A 263 -3.83 -2.59 14.48
CA LEU A 263 -3.87 -4.03 14.27
C LEU A 263 -3.23 -4.43 12.93
N ALA A 264 -3.48 -3.70 11.84
CA ALA A 264 -2.87 -3.99 10.55
C ALA A 264 -1.33 -3.86 10.60
N LEU A 265 -0.83 -2.85 11.32
CA LEU A 265 0.60 -2.67 11.55
C LEU A 265 1.18 -3.83 12.37
N CYS A 266 0.51 -4.24 13.45
CA CYS A 266 0.90 -5.39 14.27
C CYS A 266 1.00 -6.67 13.43
N VAL A 267 0.00 -6.94 12.59
CA VAL A 267 -0.03 -8.12 11.72
C VAL A 267 1.08 -8.05 10.67
N CYS A 268 1.33 -6.87 10.10
CA CYS A 268 2.43 -6.67 9.15
C CYS A 268 3.78 -7.04 9.79
N LEU A 269 4.10 -6.51 10.97
CA LEU A 269 5.34 -6.83 11.68
C LEU A 269 5.43 -8.33 12.05
N GLN A 270 4.32 -8.92 12.49
CA GLN A 270 4.27 -10.35 12.81
C GLN A 270 4.50 -11.23 11.57
N LEU A 271 3.99 -10.84 10.40
CA LEU A 271 4.26 -11.54 9.14
C LEU A 271 5.71 -11.35 8.69
N LEU A 272 6.29 -10.15 8.87
CA LEU A 272 7.71 -9.93 8.61
C LEU A 272 8.61 -10.79 9.52
N LYS A 273 8.17 -11.10 10.75
CA LYS A 273 8.86 -12.05 11.64
C LYS A 273 8.97 -13.46 11.07
N ILE A 274 8.06 -13.87 10.17
CA ILE A 274 8.17 -15.18 9.48
C ILE A 274 9.50 -15.25 8.71
N MET A 275 10.04 -14.13 8.23
CA MET A 275 11.36 -14.10 7.57
C MET A 275 12.50 -14.55 8.50
N LYS A 276 12.43 -14.29 9.82
CA LYS A 276 13.39 -14.80 10.82
C LYS A 276 13.35 -16.34 10.84
N ILE A 277 12.15 -16.90 10.85
CA ILE A 277 11.94 -18.36 10.86
C ILE A 277 12.44 -18.96 9.53
N SER A 278 12.14 -18.33 8.40
CA SER A 278 12.64 -18.76 7.08
C SER A 278 14.16 -18.68 6.99
N ALA A 279 14.78 -17.67 7.59
CA ALA A 279 16.24 -17.53 7.68
C ALA A 279 16.90 -18.64 8.52
N ILE A 280 16.25 -19.08 9.59
CA ILE A 280 16.71 -20.22 10.41
C ILE A 280 16.54 -21.54 9.64
N LEU A 281 15.41 -21.70 8.93
CA LEU A 281 15.11 -22.93 8.19
C LEU A 281 15.99 -23.13 6.95
N VAL A 282 16.29 -22.04 6.24
CA VAL A 282 17.13 -22.03 5.04
C VAL A 282 18.28 -21.04 5.26
N PRO A 283 19.51 -21.51 5.54
CA PRO A 283 20.67 -20.65 5.80
C PRO A 283 20.93 -19.61 4.70
N ARG A 284 20.59 -19.93 3.45
CA ARG A 284 20.70 -19.01 2.31
C ARG A 284 19.75 -17.80 2.40
N MET A 285 18.60 -17.92 3.07
CA MET A 285 17.65 -16.81 3.28
C MET A 285 18.04 -15.92 4.47
N GLY A 286 18.86 -16.42 5.41
CA GLY A 286 19.46 -15.60 6.48
C GLY A 286 20.54 -14.63 6.01
N LEU A 287 20.93 -14.71 4.74
CA LEU A 287 21.90 -13.82 4.13
C LEU A 287 21.30 -12.45 3.82
N THR A 288 20.03 -12.38 3.41
CA THR A 288 19.38 -11.12 3.03
C THR A 288 19.33 -10.10 4.17
N PRO A 289 18.96 -10.46 5.42
CA PRO A 289 19.01 -9.52 6.55
C PRO A 289 20.44 -9.09 6.90
N THR A 290 21.43 -9.98 6.73
CA THR A 290 22.85 -9.68 6.98
C THR A 290 23.39 -8.70 5.93
N VAL A 291 22.96 -8.85 4.68
CA VAL A 291 23.25 -7.92 3.58
C VAL A 291 22.70 -6.55 3.87
N LEU A 292 21.44 -6.49 4.24
CA LEU A 292 20.81 -5.23 4.58
C LEU A 292 21.51 -4.56 5.77
N LYS A 293 21.89 -5.32 6.81
CA LYS A 293 22.57 -4.78 8.00
C LYS A 293 23.94 -4.18 7.66
N LYS A 294 24.71 -4.81 6.77
CA LYS A 294 26.03 -4.29 6.34
C LYS A 294 25.91 -3.09 5.40
N ALA A 295 24.87 -3.07 4.55
CA ALA A 295 24.58 -1.97 3.62
C ALA A 295 23.88 -0.77 4.28
N LEU A 296 23.27 -0.97 5.46
CA LEU A 296 22.43 0.00 6.15
C LEU A 296 23.10 1.38 6.36
N PRO A 297 24.34 1.50 6.88
CA PRO A 297 24.94 2.81 7.11
C PRO A 297 25.09 3.61 5.80
N ASP A 298 25.58 2.98 4.74
CA ASP A 298 25.77 3.62 3.44
C ASP A 298 24.42 3.99 2.81
N MET A 299 23.40 3.13 2.97
CA MET A 299 22.03 3.43 2.55
C MET A 299 21.46 4.66 3.27
N ILE A 300 21.68 4.82 4.58
CA ILE A 300 21.13 5.95 5.33
C ILE A 300 21.68 7.28 4.80
N PHE A 301 22.99 7.37 4.54
CA PHE A 301 23.60 8.57 3.97
C PHE A 301 23.04 8.87 2.57
N PHE A 302 22.84 7.84 1.75
CA PHE A 302 22.18 8.00 0.46
C PHE A 302 20.73 8.50 0.59
N VAL A 303 19.94 7.92 1.49
CA VAL A 303 18.54 8.33 1.72
C VAL A 303 18.47 9.81 2.11
N ILE A 304 19.41 10.30 2.91
CA ILE A 304 19.47 11.73 3.26
C ILE A 304 19.73 12.60 2.02
N VAL A 305 20.73 12.26 1.20
CA VAL A 305 21.03 12.99 -0.04
C VAL A 305 19.84 12.94 -1.00
N PHE A 306 19.21 11.77 -1.14
CA PHE A 306 18.02 11.57 -1.93
C PHE A 306 16.86 12.44 -1.44
N ALA A 307 16.54 12.42 -0.14
CA ALA A 307 15.44 13.18 0.44
C ALA A 307 15.66 14.70 0.28
N VAL A 308 16.88 15.20 0.47
CA VAL A 308 17.21 16.62 0.27
C VAL A 308 17.04 17.01 -1.19
N SER A 309 17.51 16.18 -2.13
CA SER A 309 17.34 16.45 -3.57
C SER A 309 15.86 16.45 -3.98
N LEU A 310 15.09 15.45 -3.52
CA LEU A 310 13.66 15.33 -3.77
C LEU A 310 12.89 16.53 -3.21
N PHE A 311 13.22 16.95 -1.98
CA PHE A 311 12.63 18.12 -1.36
C PHE A 311 12.97 19.43 -2.09
N ALA A 312 14.19 19.57 -2.60
CA ALA A 312 14.59 20.74 -3.39
C ALA A 312 13.81 20.84 -4.70
N PHE A 313 13.75 19.76 -5.48
CA PHE A 313 12.97 19.72 -6.72
C PHE A 313 11.47 19.87 -6.47
N SER A 314 10.96 19.31 -5.37
CA SER A 314 9.56 19.44 -4.96
C SER A 314 9.18 20.89 -4.68
N ASN A 315 9.99 21.62 -3.91
CA ASN A 315 9.75 23.04 -3.64
C ASN A 315 9.86 23.90 -4.90
N MET A 316 10.79 23.58 -5.80
CA MET A 316 10.91 24.29 -7.07
C MET A 316 9.65 24.14 -7.94
N LEU A 317 9.12 22.93 -8.08
CA LEU A 317 7.91 22.67 -8.87
C LEU A 317 6.64 23.16 -8.16
N PHE A 318 6.59 23.10 -6.83
CA PHE A 318 5.53 23.74 -6.04
C PHE A 318 5.41 25.24 -6.36
N ILE A 319 6.53 25.97 -6.41
CA ILE A 319 6.50 27.41 -6.72
C ILE A 319 6.04 27.68 -8.15
N GLN A 320 6.42 26.85 -9.13
CA GLN A 320 6.13 27.11 -10.54
C GLN A 320 4.76 26.59 -11.00
N LEU A 321 4.30 25.46 -10.47
CA LEU A 321 3.10 24.75 -10.91
C LEU A 321 1.98 24.76 -9.87
N GLY A 322 2.22 25.22 -8.64
CA GLY A 322 1.25 25.13 -7.55
C GLY A 322 -0.04 25.94 -7.75
N THR A 323 -0.03 26.95 -8.63
CA THR A 323 -1.24 27.71 -8.98
C THR A 323 -2.08 27.03 -10.06
N GLY A 324 -1.46 26.18 -10.90
CA GLY A 324 -2.11 25.58 -12.06
C GLY A 324 -2.51 24.11 -11.86
N MET A 325 -1.85 23.40 -10.93
CA MET A 325 -2.01 21.97 -10.75
C MET A 325 -2.27 21.61 -9.29
N LYS A 326 -3.29 20.78 -9.04
CA LYS A 326 -3.71 20.38 -7.69
C LYS A 326 -2.63 19.56 -6.97
N GLU A 327 -1.91 18.76 -7.73
CA GLU A 327 -0.82 17.87 -7.30
C GLU A 327 0.32 18.67 -6.67
N PHE A 328 0.52 19.90 -7.14
CA PHE A 328 1.53 20.84 -6.67
C PHE A 328 0.96 21.95 -5.76
N SER A 329 -0.29 21.83 -5.31
CA SER A 329 -0.96 22.89 -4.53
C SER A 329 -0.40 23.10 -3.13
N THR A 330 0.17 22.06 -2.51
CA THR A 330 0.85 22.15 -1.20
C THR A 330 2.24 21.53 -1.29
N GLN A 331 3.16 21.96 -0.42
CA GLN A 331 4.51 21.37 -0.36
C GLN A 331 4.47 19.87 -0.09
N TYR A 332 3.55 19.42 0.76
CA TYR A 332 3.37 18.00 1.09
C TYR A 332 2.85 17.20 -0.11
N THR A 333 1.79 17.68 -0.78
CA THR A 333 1.26 16.99 -1.97
C THR A 333 2.28 17.00 -3.11
N ALA A 334 3.03 18.09 -3.29
CA ALA A 334 4.10 18.16 -4.27
C ALA A 334 5.19 17.11 -4.00
N PHE A 335 5.61 16.95 -2.73
CA PHE A 335 6.61 15.96 -2.35
C PHE A 335 6.15 14.53 -2.67
N ILE A 336 4.90 14.20 -2.34
CA ILE A 336 4.30 12.90 -2.68
C ILE A 336 4.18 12.70 -4.19
N THR A 337 3.78 13.73 -4.94
CA THR A 337 3.69 13.69 -6.40
C THR A 337 5.04 13.42 -7.06
N LEU A 338 6.12 14.08 -6.63
CA LEU A 338 7.47 13.76 -7.13
C LEU A 338 7.91 12.34 -6.74
N GLY A 339 7.56 11.89 -5.52
CA GLY A 339 7.81 10.51 -5.09
C GLY A 339 7.09 9.48 -5.97
N ARG A 340 5.83 9.73 -6.35
CA ARG A 340 5.06 8.90 -7.29
C ARG A 340 5.71 8.87 -8.68
N ALA A 341 6.19 10.01 -9.15
CA ALA A 341 6.88 10.12 -10.42
C ALA A 341 8.15 9.24 -10.49
N LEU A 342 8.83 8.96 -9.36
CA LEU A 342 9.95 8.03 -9.31
C LEU A 342 9.56 6.59 -9.70
N PHE A 343 8.33 6.18 -9.36
CA PHE A 343 7.80 4.85 -9.70
C PHE A 343 7.17 4.79 -11.10
N GLY A 344 7.30 5.85 -11.90
CA GLY A 344 6.80 5.90 -13.27
C GLY A 344 5.38 6.46 -13.41
N ASP A 345 4.80 7.01 -12.34
CA ASP A 345 3.51 7.70 -12.38
C ASP A 345 3.71 9.20 -12.69
N PHE A 346 3.85 9.52 -13.98
CA PHE A 346 4.11 10.87 -14.47
C PHE A 346 2.98 11.36 -15.39
N ASP A 347 2.32 12.46 -15.02
CA ASP A 347 1.39 13.15 -15.92
C ASP A 347 2.08 14.35 -16.60
N MET A 348 2.85 14.05 -17.65
CA MET A 348 3.54 15.10 -18.41
C MET A 348 2.56 15.93 -19.25
N THR A 349 1.41 15.35 -19.63
CA THR A 349 0.39 16.03 -20.44
C THR A 349 -0.22 17.17 -19.64
N GLU A 350 -0.52 16.94 -18.38
CA GLU A 350 -1.07 17.93 -17.47
C GLU A 350 -0.07 19.06 -17.17
N VAL A 351 1.23 18.74 -17.05
CA VAL A 351 2.28 19.76 -16.87
C VAL A 351 2.41 20.64 -18.11
N ILE A 352 2.32 20.07 -19.32
CA ILE A 352 2.41 20.83 -20.57
C ILE A 352 1.18 21.72 -20.77
N SER A 353 -0.03 21.22 -20.48
CA SER A 353 -1.26 21.98 -20.68
C SER A 353 -1.41 23.13 -19.70
N ASN A 354 -0.93 22.98 -18.46
CA ASN A 354 -1.00 24.00 -17.41
C ASN A 354 0.21 24.93 -17.35
N SER A 355 1.21 24.76 -18.23
CA SER A 355 2.39 25.62 -18.29
C SER A 355 2.38 26.54 -19.50
N PRO A 356 2.55 27.87 -19.31
CA PRO A 356 2.61 28.80 -20.43
C PRO A 356 3.89 28.63 -21.28
N ASN A 357 4.93 27.99 -20.73
CA ASN A 357 6.22 27.78 -21.39
C ASN A 357 6.72 26.35 -21.14
N TYR A 358 7.48 25.81 -22.09
CA TYR A 358 8.15 24.51 -21.97
C TYR A 358 9.22 24.45 -20.86
N LYS A 359 9.55 25.57 -20.20
CA LYS A 359 10.54 25.62 -19.11
C LYS A 359 10.17 24.69 -17.95
N ASN A 360 8.90 24.68 -17.55
CA ASN A 360 8.42 23.84 -16.46
C ASN A 360 8.49 22.36 -16.84
N THR A 361 8.17 22.03 -18.10
CA THR A 361 8.30 20.68 -18.66
C THR A 361 9.77 20.23 -18.68
N VAL A 362 10.70 21.10 -19.08
CA VAL A 362 12.14 20.81 -19.06
C VAL A 362 12.64 20.60 -17.63
N LEU A 363 12.17 21.38 -16.67
CA LEU A 363 12.52 21.20 -15.26
C LEU A 363 11.99 19.87 -14.71
N TYR A 364 10.75 19.52 -15.01
CA TYR A 364 10.18 18.22 -14.64
C TYR A 364 10.94 17.06 -15.29
N LEU A 365 11.29 17.18 -16.58
CA LEU A 365 12.10 16.19 -17.29
C LEU A 365 13.52 16.08 -16.70
N SER A 366 14.12 17.19 -16.30
CA SER A 366 15.44 17.21 -15.65
C SER A 366 15.43 16.49 -14.29
N TYR A 367 14.33 16.64 -13.53
CA TYR A 367 14.11 15.87 -12.31
C TYR A 367 14.00 14.37 -12.61
N LEU A 368 13.17 13.97 -13.57
CA LEU A 368 13.03 12.55 -13.94
C LEU A 368 14.36 11.96 -14.37
N PHE A 369 15.14 12.70 -15.16
CA PHE A 369 16.48 12.25 -15.57
C PHE A 369 17.40 12.07 -14.36
N CYS A 370 17.47 13.06 -13.46
CA CYS A 370 18.32 12.99 -12.27
C CYS A 370 17.86 11.88 -11.31
N ALA A 371 16.57 11.79 -10.99
CA ALA A 371 16.03 10.86 -10.02
C ALA A 371 16.10 9.40 -10.51
N ILE A 372 15.75 9.14 -11.78
CA ILE A 372 15.74 7.79 -12.32
C ILE A 372 17.16 7.35 -12.72
N PHE A 373 17.93 8.15 -13.46
CA PHE A 373 19.22 7.68 -13.95
C PHE A 373 20.37 7.87 -12.97
N ILE A 374 20.35 8.91 -12.12
CA ILE A 374 21.46 9.15 -11.20
C ILE A 374 21.15 8.49 -9.85
N LEU A 375 20.02 8.83 -9.23
CA LEU A 375 19.73 8.37 -7.87
C LEU A 375 19.43 6.86 -7.82
N LEU A 376 18.63 6.31 -8.75
CA LEU A 376 18.37 4.86 -8.78
C LEU A 376 19.64 4.06 -9.13
N SER A 377 20.44 4.52 -10.09
CA SER A 377 21.68 3.82 -10.46
C SER A 377 22.71 3.85 -9.34
N MET A 378 22.82 4.95 -8.60
CA MET A 378 23.67 5.02 -7.41
C MET A 378 23.18 4.08 -6.31
N PHE A 379 21.85 4.04 -6.07
CA PHE A 379 21.24 3.09 -5.14
C PHE A 379 21.56 1.63 -5.48
N LEU A 380 21.39 1.24 -6.74
CA LEU A 380 21.70 -0.10 -7.22
C LEU A 380 23.21 -0.41 -7.14
N ALA A 381 24.07 0.57 -7.39
CA ALA A 381 25.51 0.41 -7.26
C ALA A 381 25.92 0.13 -5.80
N MET A 382 25.42 0.91 -4.84
CA MET A 382 25.69 0.66 -3.41
C MET A 382 25.16 -0.70 -2.94
N LEU A 383 23.96 -1.11 -3.41
CA LEU A 383 23.42 -2.43 -3.12
C LEU A 383 24.29 -3.55 -3.73
N GLY A 384 24.74 -3.36 -4.97
CA GLY A 384 25.64 -4.29 -5.66
C GLY A 384 26.98 -4.44 -4.96
N GLU A 385 27.57 -3.34 -4.51
CA GLU A 385 28.83 -3.35 -3.73
C GLU A 385 28.65 -4.06 -2.39
N ALA A 386 27.58 -3.80 -1.66
CA ALA A 386 27.29 -4.49 -0.41
C ALA A 386 27.09 -6.00 -0.61
N GLN A 387 26.38 -6.40 -1.68
CA GLN A 387 26.20 -7.81 -2.05
C GLN A 387 27.52 -8.48 -2.44
N ALA A 388 28.37 -7.80 -3.22
CA ALA A 388 29.69 -8.29 -3.60
C ALA A 388 30.59 -8.49 -2.37
N ASN A 389 30.69 -7.47 -1.51
CA ASN A 389 31.48 -7.52 -0.28
C ASN A 389 31.08 -8.68 0.64
N LEU A 390 29.81 -9.05 0.68
CA LEU A 390 29.35 -10.18 1.49
C LEU A 390 29.61 -11.53 0.84
N ARG A 391 29.51 -11.61 -0.49
CA ARG A 391 29.88 -12.81 -1.23
C ARG A 391 31.37 -13.12 -1.03
N ASP A 392 32.20 -12.08 -1.04
CA ASP A 392 33.65 -12.20 -0.83
C ASP A 392 34.00 -12.59 0.61
N ASP A 393 33.36 -11.95 1.61
CA ASP A 393 33.52 -12.34 3.02
C ASP A 393 33.18 -13.82 3.26
N GLN A 394 32.11 -14.32 2.61
CA GLN A 394 31.73 -15.72 2.71
C GLN A 394 32.72 -16.67 2.03
N LEU A 395 33.19 -16.30 0.84
CA LEU A 395 34.15 -17.11 0.10
C LEU A 395 35.48 -17.21 0.87
N ASN A 396 35.90 -16.12 1.51
CA ASN A 396 37.06 -16.10 2.40
C ASN A 396 36.84 -16.95 3.66
N ALA A 397 35.69 -16.83 4.32
CA ALA A 397 35.35 -17.66 5.48
C ALA A 397 35.31 -19.16 5.14
N ARG A 398 34.84 -19.53 3.93
CA ARG A 398 34.87 -20.93 3.47
C ARG A 398 36.30 -21.42 3.23
N LYS A 399 37.14 -20.63 2.54
CA LYS A 399 38.56 -20.96 2.31
C LYS A 399 39.33 -21.11 3.64
N GLU A 400 39.00 -20.34 4.66
CA GLU A 400 39.58 -20.48 6.00
C GLU A 400 39.12 -21.74 6.74
N ALA A 401 37.84 -22.09 6.64
CA ALA A 401 37.30 -23.33 7.21
C ALA A 401 37.90 -24.59 6.56
N GLU A 402 38.09 -24.57 5.24
CA GLU A 402 38.77 -25.64 4.51
C GLU A 402 40.23 -25.79 4.95
N LYS A 403 40.94 -24.68 5.16
CA LYS A 403 42.33 -24.70 5.68
C LYS A 403 42.43 -25.24 7.10
N LYS A 404 41.39 -25.07 7.92
CA LYS A 404 41.30 -25.61 9.29
C LYS A 404 40.84 -27.08 9.33
N GLY A 405 40.48 -27.67 8.19
CA GLY A 405 40.01 -29.06 8.11
C GLY A 405 38.60 -29.26 8.68
N GLU A 406 37.83 -28.19 8.88
CA GLU A 406 36.47 -28.25 9.41
C GLU A 406 35.46 -28.55 8.28
N ARG A 407 34.49 -29.45 8.51
CA ARG A 407 33.43 -29.71 7.54
C ARG A 407 32.49 -28.51 7.45
N LEU A 408 32.40 -27.93 6.27
CA LEU A 408 31.47 -26.84 5.95
C LEU A 408 30.01 -27.26 6.18
N PRO A 409 29.17 -26.42 6.81
CA PRO A 409 27.74 -26.69 6.91
C PRO A 409 27.11 -26.68 5.51
N PRO A 410 26.17 -27.62 5.21
CA PRO A 410 25.54 -27.71 3.89
C PRO A 410 24.73 -26.45 3.56
N GLU A 411 24.73 -26.02 2.29
CA GLU A 411 24.11 -24.75 1.83
C GLU A 411 22.62 -24.59 2.16
N TYR A 412 21.93 -25.71 2.39
CA TYR A 412 20.51 -25.77 2.72
C TYR A 412 20.24 -26.32 4.13
N GLY A 413 21.25 -26.41 4.99
CA GLY A 413 21.11 -26.73 6.42
C GLY A 413 20.15 -27.90 6.70
N ILE A 414 19.07 -27.60 7.42
CA ILE A 414 18.04 -28.56 7.86
C ILE A 414 17.32 -29.21 6.67
N LEU A 415 17.14 -28.49 5.56
CA LEU A 415 16.51 -29.03 4.35
C LEU A 415 17.40 -30.09 3.68
N TYR A 416 18.72 -29.92 3.74
CA TYR A 416 19.67 -30.92 3.23
C TYR A 416 19.67 -32.18 4.10
N GLU A 417 19.65 -32.02 5.43
CA GLU A 417 19.55 -33.16 6.36
C GLU A 417 18.19 -33.87 6.23
N ALA A 418 17.08 -33.14 6.06
CA ALA A 418 15.77 -33.71 5.81
C ALA A 418 15.73 -34.47 4.48
N HIS A 419 16.27 -33.88 3.40
CA HIS A 419 16.40 -34.54 2.10
C HIS A 419 17.28 -35.80 2.21
N ARG A 420 18.42 -35.73 2.89
CA ARG A 420 19.30 -36.88 3.13
C ARG A 420 18.60 -37.96 3.94
N ALA A 421 17.85 -37.61 4.98
CA ALA A 421 17.08 -38.55 5.78
C ALA A 421 16.00 -39.24 4.94
N ILE A 422 15.27 -38.49 4.10
CA ILE A 422 14.26 -39.00 3.17
C ILE A 422 14.91 -39.94 2.13
N VAL A 423 16.03 -39.55 1.53
CA VAL A 423 16.78 -40.37 0.57
C VAL A 423 17.33 -41.64 1.24
N ASN A 424 17.88 -41.54 2.46
CA ASN A 424 18.36 -42.70 3.21
C ASN A 424 17.21 -43.65 3.60
N CYS A 425 16.05 -43.11 3.95
CA CYS A 425 14.85 -43.89 4.24
C CYS A 425 14.32 -44.58 2.96
N MET A 426 14.33 -43.89 1.82
CA MET A 426 14.00 -44.49 0.51
C MET A 426 15.03 -45.55 0.07
N LYS A 427 16.31 -45.37 0.39
CA LYS A 427 17.41 -46.30 0.06
C LYS A 427 17.36 -47.58 0.91
N ASN A 428 16.86 -47.48 2.15
CA ASN A 428 16.61 -48.59 3.07
C ASN A 428 15.20 -49.19 2.97
N SER A 429 14.32 -48.64 2.11
CA SER A 429 12.98 -49.17 1.90
C SER A 429 13.04 -50.53 1.19
N ARG A 430 12.17 -51.48 1.61
CA ARG A 430 12.04 -52.82 1.01
C ARG A 430 11.45 -52.80 -0.41
N VAL A 431 11.01 -51.63 -0.89
CA VAL A 431 10.37 -51.46 -2.20
C VAL A 431 11.43 -51.12 -3.27
N PRO A 432 11.62 -51.96 -4.32
CA PRO A 432 12.71 -51.79 -5.29
C PRO A 432 12.56 -50.53 -6.18
N ILE A 433 11.33 -50.03 -6.37
CA ILE A 433 11.05 -48.80 -7.13
C ILE A 433 11.58 -47.56 -6.38
N LEU A 434 11.30 -47.45 -5.08
CA LEU A 434 11.79 -46.36 -4.24
C LEU A 434 13.33 -46.34 -4.16
N ARG A 435 13.95 -47.53 -4.14
CA ARG A 435 15.41 -47.68 -4.16
C ARG A 435 16.05 -47.18 -5.45
N ARG A 436 15.43 -47.46 -6.61
CA ARG A 436 15.87 -46.93 -7.91
C ARG A 436 15.70 -45.42 -7.97
N PHE A 437 14.57 -44.90 -7.51
CA PHE A 437 14.27 -43.47 -7.50
C PHE A 437 15.27 -42.68 -6.64
N ALA A 438 15.63 -43.20 -5.46
CA ALA A 438 16.64 -42.62 -4.58
C ALA A 438 18.03 -42.54 -5.24
N LEU A 439 18.48 -43.61 -5.92
CA LEU A 439 19.78 -43.64 -6.60
C LEU A 439 19.85 -42.67 -7.80
N THR A 440 18.74 -42.46 -8.52
CA THR A 440 18.67 -41.46 -9.59
C THR A 440 18.65 -40.03 -9.07
N HIS A 441 17.94 -39.76 -7.96
CA HIS A 441 17.87 -38.43 -7.37
C HIS A 441 19.18 -38.00 -6.70
N ASP A 442 19.87 -38.93 -6.04
CA ASP A 442 21.19 -38.68 -5.40
C ASP A 442 22.24 -38.32 -6.47
N LYS A 443 22.22 -39.00 -7.62
CA LYS A 443 23.06 -38.66 -8.79
C LYS A 443 22.71 -37.29 -9.38
N SER A 444 21.42 -36.96 -9.55
CA SER A 444 21.04 -35.66 -10.16
C SER A 444 21.36 -34.48 -9.23
N PHE A 445 21.19 -34.64 -7.91
CA PHE A 445 21.51 -33.61 -6.93
C PHE A 445 23.03 -33.40 -6.81
N ALA A 446 23.82 -34.48 -6.77
CA ALA A 446 25.28 -34.41 -6.80
C ALA A 446 25.81 -33.76 -8.08
N ASP A 447 25.21 -34.07 -9.25
CA ASP A 447 25.59 -33.47 -10.53
C ASP A 447 25.19 -31.99 -10.63
N THR A 448 24.13 -31.56 -9.93
CA THR A 448 23.69 -30.15 -9.86
C THR A 448 24.60 -29.31 -8.95
N GLN A 449 25.01 -29.86 -7.80
CA GLN A 449 26.02 -29.25 -6.91
C GLN A 449 27.40 -29.21 -7.58
N LEU A 450 27.81 -30.28 -8.27
CA LEU A 450 29.06 -30.32 -9.01
C LEU A 450 29.04 -29.30 -10.15
N LYS A 451 27.94 -29.19 -10.92
CA LYS A 451 27.80 -28.16 -11.98
C LYS A 451 27.81 -26.74 -11.44
N GLY A 452 27.18 -26.47 -10.28
CA GLY A 452 27.22 -25.14 -9.65
C GLY A 452 28.63 -24.76 -9.18
N THR A 453 29.34 -25.69 -8.54
CA THR A 453 30.71 -25.49 -8.06
C THR A 453 31.71 -25.41 -9.23
N LEU A 454 31.53 -26.25 -10.26
CA LEU A 454 32.34 -26.22 -11.47
C LEU A 454 32.10 -24.93 -12.27
N MET A 455 30.86 -24.43 -12.34
CA MET A 455 30.56 -23.13 -12.96
C MET A 455 31.28 -21.98 -12.26
N SER A 456 31.26 -21.93 -10.92
CA SER A 456 31.99 -20.89 -10.19
C SER A 456 33.50 -20.98 -10.36
N VAL A 457 34.06 -22.20 -10.46
CA VAL A 457 35.50 -22.41 -10.69
C VAL A 457 35.88 -22.07 -12.14
N ILE A 458 35.01 -22.37 -13.11
CA ILE A 458 35.19 -21.97 -14.51
C ILE A 458 35.12 -20.44 -14.65
N GLU A 459 34.22 -19.77 -13.92
CA GLU A 459 34.13 -18.30 -13.90
C GLU A 459 35.39 -17.68 -13.30
N GLU A 460 35.93 -18.23 -12.20
CA GLU A 460 37.19 -17.78 -11.59
C GLU A 460 38.41 -18.05 -12.50
N GLN A 461 38.45 -19.18 -13.20
CA GLN A 461 39.51 -19.51 -14.17
C GLN A 461 39.44 -18.60 -15.41
N LYS A 462 38.24 -18.29 -15.91
CA LYS A 462 38.04 -17.39 -17.04
C LYS A 462 38.52 -15.97 -16.72
N ASP A 463 38.21 -15.49 -15.53
CA ASP A 463 38.64 -14.16 -15.07
C ASP A 463 40.17 -14.07 -14.85
N GLN A 464 40.84 -15.19 -14.57
CA GLN A 464 42.32 -15.25 -14.56
C GLN A 464 42.93 -15.26 -15.97
N ILE A 465 42.27 -15.93 -16.93
CA ILE A 465 42.71 -15.95 -18.33
C ILE A 465 42.58 -14.55 -18.93
N ASP A 466 41.48 -13.85 -18.69
CA ASP A 466 41.26 -12.49 -19.19
C ASP A 466 42.31 -11.50 -18.62
N ARG A 467 42.72 -11.66 -17.35
CA ARG A 467 43.82 -10.88 -16.75
C ARG A 467 45.19 -11.21 -17.33
N LEU A 468 45.41 -12.45 -17.74
CA LEU A 468 46.65 -12.88 -18.40
C LEU A 468 46.73 -12.33 -19.82
N GLU A 469 45.64 -12.36 -20.59
CA GLU A 469 45.56 -11.75 -21.92
C GLU A 469 45.81 -10.24 -21.86
N ALA A 470 45.24 -9.53 -20.88
CA ALA A 470 45.50 -8.11 -20.67
C ALA A 470 46.99 -7.80 -20.37
N ARG A 471 47.67 -8.67 -19.63
CA ARG A 471 49.12 -8.52 -19.38
C ARG A 471 49.98 -8.80 -20.61
N VAL A 472 49.59 -9.79 -21.42
CA VAL A 472 50.29 -10.10 -22.68
C VAL A 472 50.14 -8.97 -23.69
N LEU A 473 48.94 -8.39 -23.82
CA LEU A 473 48.69 -7.21 -24.64
C LEU A 473 49.56 -6.02 -24.21
N GLY A 474 49.61 -5.72 -22.91
CA GLY A 474 50.46 -4.64 -22.38
C GLY A 474 51.96 -4.90 -22.51
N LEU A 475 52.40 -6.16 -22.51
CA LEU A 475 53.79 -6.54 -22.80
C LEU A 475 54.11 -6.36 -24.29
N ASN A 476 53.18 -6.70 -25.17
CA ASN A 476 53.36 -6.53 -26.61
C ASN A 476 53.42 -5.04 -27.01
N GLU A 477 52.62 -4.21 -26.34
CA GLU A 477 52.66 -2.75 -26.51
C GLU A 477 54.02 -2.17 -26.06
N LYS A 478 54.53 -2.61 -24.90
CA LYS A 478 55.89 -2.23 -24.43
C LYS A 478 57.02 -2.73 -25.33
N VAL A 479 56.87 -3.91 -25.93
CA VAL A 479 57.85 -4.43 -26.90
C VAL A 479 57.81 -3.61 -28.18
N ASN A 480 56.63 -3.20 -28.65
CA ASN A 480 56.49 -2.31 -29.79
C ASN A 480 57.09 -0.92 -29.52
N ASP A 481 56.89 -0.35 -28.33
CA ASP A 481 57.49 0.92 -27.93
C ASP A 481 59.02 0.85 -27.86
N LEU A 482 59.59 -0.27 -27.39
CA LEU A 482 61.04 -0.49 -27.41
C LEU A 482 61.59 -0.69 -28.83
N MET A 483 60.81 -1.30 -29.73
CA MET A 483 61.18 -1.47 -31.13
C MET A 483 61.16 -0.14 -31.89
N THR A 484 60.17 0.73 -31.64
CA THR A 484 60.10 2.08 -32.22
C THR A 484 61.16 3.02 -31.67
N ASP A 485 61.51 2.92 -30.38
CA ASP A 485 62.65 3.65 -29.81
C ASP A 485 64.00 3.17 -30.38
N SER A 486 64.15 1.89 -30.70
CA SER A 486 65.37 1.37 -31.37
C SER A 486 65.49 1.85 -32.82
N PHE A 487 64.35 2.08 -33.51
CA PHE A 487 64.32 2.58 -34.88
C PHE A 487 64.54 4.10 -34.99
N ASN A 488 64.19 4.88 -33.96
CA ASN A 488 64.42 6.32 -33.93
C ASN A 488 65.83 6.72 -33.43
N GLY A 489 66.66 5.77 -32.99
CA GLY A 489 68.04 6.00 -32.54
C GLY A 489 69.09 6.12 -33.66
N GLY A 490 68.69 6.09 -34.94
CA GLY A 490 69.61 5.96 -36.08
C GLY A 490 69.43 7.00 -37.19
N SER A 491 69.36 8.30 -36.87
CA SER A 491 69.55 9.35 -37.89
C SER A 491 71.04 9.63 -38.08
N PHE A 492 71.65 8.90 -39.02
CA PHE A 492 72.97 9.22 -39.57
C PHE A 492 72.81 10.39 -40.54
N LYS A 493 73.44 11.53 -40.22
CA LYS A 493 73.54 12.70 -41.11
C LYS A 493 74.41 12.34 -42.31
N ASP A 494 73.81 12.34 -43.50
CA ASP A 494 74.55 12.43 -44.75
C ASP A 494 75.28 13.77 -44.83
N GLN A 495 76.59 13.69 -45.00
CA GLN A 495 77.45 14.76 -45.46
C GLN A 495 77.99 14.36 -46.84
N THR A 496 77.85 15.30 -47.79
CA THR A 496 78.55 15.46 -49.08
C THR A 496 77.84 15.00 -50.37
N SER A 497 77.25 16.02 -51.03
CA SER A 497 77.37 16.39 -52.46
C SER A 497 77.16 15.32 -53.53
N TRP A 498 76.12 15.47 -54.36
CA TRP A 498 76.13 16.09 -55.71
C TRP A 498 74.71 16.41 -56.16
#